data_AF-A0A842N6S0-F1
#
_entry.id   AF-A0A842N6S0-F1
#
_cell.length_a   1.000
_cell.length_b   1.000
_cell.length_c   1.000
_cell.angle_alpha   90.00
_cell.angle_beta   90.00
_cell.angle_gamma   90.00
#
_symmetry.space_group_name_H-M   'P 1'
#
loop_
_entity.id
_entity.type
_entity.pdbx_description
1 polymer ?
#
loop_
_entity_poly.entity_id
_entity_poly.type
_entity_poly.pdbx_seq_one_letter_code
_entity_poly.pdbx_strand_id
1 'polypeptide(L)' 'MRHSFSVQMSSTESISGLVINRKRDRVFIEGELGLLKEAEYVEGKVLTITGENGVLRIDISRETLLSALNPKGKT' A
#
# COMPACT_ATOMS: atom_id res chain seq x y z
N MET A 1 -3.41 2.23 16.66
CA MET A 1 -4.29 1.77 15.55
C MET A 1 -3.52 0.75 14.74
N ARG A 2 -4.17 -0.27 14.18
CA ARG A 2 -3.54 -1.19 13.22
C ARG A 2 -3.94 -0.72 11.83
N HIS A 3 -2.98 -0.29 11.02
CA HIS A 3 -3.19 -0.02 9.61
C HIS A 3 -3.12 -1.34 8.85
N SER A 4 -4.13 -1.63 8.03
CA SER A 4 -4.15 -2.81 7.16
C SER A 4 -3.80 -2.40 5.74
N PHE A 5 -3.26 -3.33 4.97
CA PHE A 5 -3.06 -3.14 3.54
C PHE A 5 -3.45 -4.39 2.77
N SER A 6 -3.83 -4.21 1.53
CA SER A 6 -3.99 -5.29 0.56
C SER A 6 -3.47 -4.84 -0.78
N VAL A 7 -2.94 -5.78 -1.54
CA VAL A 7 -2.59 -5.57 -2.94
C VAL A 7 -3.26 -6.66 -3.76
N GLN A 8 -3.96 -6.25 -4.80
CA GLN A 8 -4.57 -7.15 -5.78
C GLN A 8 -3.88 -6.92 -7.12
N MET A 9 -3.25 -7.96 -7.66
CA MET A 9 -2.58 -7.91 -8.97
C MET A 9 -3.48 -8.51 -10.05
N SER A 10 -3.34 -8.01 -11.28
CA SER A 10 -4.03 -8.55 -12.46
C SER A 10 -3.45 -9.90 -12.90
N SER A 11 -2.16 -10.14 -12.65
CA SER A 11 -1.44 -11.37 -13.00
C SER A 11 -0.36 -11.70 -11.96
N THR A 12 -0.02 -12.98 -11.84
CA THR A 12 1.13 -13.43 -11.05
C THR A 12 2.46 -12.97 -11.66
N GLU A 13 2.51 -12.68 -12.95
CA GLU A 13 3.70 -12.15 -13.64
C GLU A 13 4.08 -10.75 -13.15
N SER A 14 3.13 -10.01 -12.57
CA SER A 14 3.36 -8.68 -11.99
C SER A 14 3.92 -8.72 -10.57
N ILE A 15 4.13 -9.92 -10.00
CA ILE A 15 4.80 -10.14 -8.71
C ILE A 15 6.24 -10.54 -8.99
N SER A 16 7.20 -9.70 -8.58
CA SER A 16 8.63 -9.99 -8.71
C SER A 16 9.15 -10.89 -7.58
N GLY A 17 8.47 -10.89 -6.42
CA GLY A 17 8.89 -11.71 -5.29
C GLY A 17 7.83 -11.92 -4.21
N LEU A 18 7.72 -13.16 -3.73
CA LEU A 18 6.99 -13.50 -2.50
C LEU A 18 7.90 -14.36 -1.62
N VAL A 19 8.33 -13.80 -0.49
CA VAL A 19 9.18 -14.51 0.49
C VAL A 19 8.46 -14.58 1.83
N ILE A 20 8.22 -15.80 2.31
CA ILE A 20 7.69 -16.07 3.64
C ILE A 20 8.78 -16.77 4.47
N ASN A 21 9.47 -16.02 5.32
CA ASN A 21 10.49 -16.54 6.22
C ASN A 21 9.94 -16.73 7.63
N ARG A 22 9.34 -17.91 7.88
CA ARG A 22 8.76 -18.26 9.19
C ARG A 22 9.78 -18.36 10.32
N LYS A 23 11.07 -18.66 10.01
CA LYS A 23 12.12 -18.75 11.04
C LYS A 23 12.55 -17.38 11.57
N ARG A 24 12.46 -16.34 10.74
CA ARG A 24 12.80 -14.97 11.11
C ARG A 24 11.58 -14.08 11.34
N ASP A 25 10.38 -14.66 11.24
CA ASP A 25 9.09 -13.97 11.26
C ASP A 25 9.03 -12.76 10.32
N ARG A 26 9.48 -12.96 9.07
CA ARG A 26 9.49 -11.93 8.03
C ARG A 26 8.72 -12.38 6.82
N VAL A 27 7.91 -11.47 6.28
CA VAL A 27 7.23 -11.62 5.00
C VAL A 27 7.62 -10.45 4.13
N PHE A 28 7.90 -10.73 2.86
CA PHE A 28 8.20 -9.72 1.87
C PHE A 28 7.40 -10.04 0.60
N ILE A 29 6.72 -9.02 0.09
CA ILE A 29 5.94 -9.08 -1.14
C ILE A 29 6.41 -7.91 -2.00
N GLU A 30 6.80 -8.20 -3.23
CA GLU A 30 7.29 -7.22 -4.19
C GLU A 30 6.60 -7.45 -5.54
N GLY A 31 6.21 -6.37 -6.19
CA GLY A 31 5.54 -6.36 -7.46
C GLY A 31 5.38 -4.94 -7.98
N GLU A 32 4.88 -4.81 -9.22
CA GLU A 32 4.78 -3.53 -9.92
C GLU A 32 3.33 -3.23 -10.31
N LEU A 33 2.78 -2.09 -9.87
CA LEU A 33 1.44 -1.64 -10.28
C LEU A 33 1.40 -1.11 -11.72
N GLY A 34 2.55 -0.92 -12.38
CA GLY A 34 2.65 -0.24 -13.69
C GLY A 34 2.39 1.26 -13.56
N LEU A 35 1.96 1.90 -14.66
CA LEU A 35 1.61 3.32 -14.63
C LEU A 35 0.40 3.57 -13.72
N LEU A 36 0.48 4.63 -12.91
CA LEU A 36 -0.63 5.02 -12.04
C LEU A 36 -1.77 5.62 -12.87
N LYS A 37 -2.95 5.03 -12.72
CA LYS A 37 -4.18 5.51 -13.36
C LYS A 37 -4.96 6.45 -12.44
N GLU A 38 -5.00 6.12 -11.15
CA GLU A 38 -5.81 6.84 -10.18
C GLU A 38 -5.27 6.68 -8.76
N ALA A 39 -5.48 7.69 -7.92
CA ALA A 39 -5.31 7.62 -6.49
C ALA A 39 -6.47 8.35 -5.80
N GLU A 40 -7.19 7.66 -4.92
CA GLU A 40 -8.39 8.19 -4.28
C GLU A 40 -8.48 7.80 -2.80
N TYR A 41 -9.31 8.55 -2.07
CA TYR A 41 -9.68 8.24 -0.69
C TYR A 41 -11.13 7.78 -0.63
N VAL A 42 -11.36 6.54 -0.22
CA VAL A 42 -12.70 6.01 0.05
C VAL A 42 -13.11 6.41 1.47
N GLU A 43 -14.19 7.19 1.57
CA GLU A 43 -14.72 7.73 2.83
C GLU A 43 -13.68 8.46 3.71
N GLY A 44 -12.61 8.97 3.12
CA GLY A 44 -11.51 9.63 3.85
C GLY A 44 -10.65 8.69 4.72
N LYS A 45 -10.91 7.37 4.69
CA LYS A 45 -10.29 6.38 5.59
C LYS A 45 -9.35 5.41 4.87
N VAL A 46 -9.61 5.11 3.61
CA VAL A 46 -8.82 4.13 2.86
C VAL A 46 -8.23 4.80 1.63
N LEU A 47 -6.91 4.80 1.52
CA LEU A 47 -6.20 5.21 0.32
C LEU A 47 -6.19 4.04 -0.67
N THR A 48 -6.74 4.26 -1.85
CA THR A 48 -6.70 3.30 -2.97
C THR A 48 -5.84 3.89 -4.09
N ILE A 49 -4.83 3.14 -4.52
CA ILE A 49 -3.94 3.48 -5.63
C ILE A 49 -4.15 2.42 -6.71
N THR A 50 -4.64 2.84 -7.88
CA THR A 50 -4.92 1.99 -9.03
C THR A 50 -3.85 2.21 -10.09
N GLY A 51 -3.15 1.13 -10.45
CA GLY A 51 -2.24 1.10 -11.59
C GLY A 51 -2.76 0.21 -12.72
N GLU A 52 -1.94 0.04 -13.76
CA GLU A 52 -2.21 -0.89 -14.86
C GLU A 52 -2.31 -2.35 -14.41
N ASN A 53 -1.46 -2.76 -13.47
CA ASN A 53 -1.28 -4.16 -13.10
C ASN A 53 -1.94 -4.52 -11.76
N GLY A 54 -2.62 -3.58 -11.11
CA GLY A 54 -3.24 -3.88 -9.82
C GLY A 54 -3.74 -2.68 -9.05
N VAL A 55 -4.18 -2.97 -7.83
CA VAL A 55 -4.71 -1.99 -6.88
C VAL A 55 -4.07 -2.22 -5.52
N LEU A 56 -3.46 -1.17 -4.96
CA LEU A 56 -2.99 -1.11 -3.59
C LEU A 56 -4.01 -0.37 -2.73
N ARG A 57 -4.49 -1.00 -1.68
CA ARG A 57 -5.38 -0.39 -0.68
C ARG A 57 -4.68 -0.34 0.67
N ILE A 58 -4.71 0.81 1.32
CA ILE A 58 -4.13 1.03 2.64
C ILE A 58 -5.19 1.70 3.51
N ASP A 59 -5.50 1.09 4.66
CA ASP A 59 -6.35 1.68 5.69
C ASP A 59 -5.56 2.76 6.46
N ILE A 60 -5.57 3.97 5.91
CA ILE A 60 -4.91 5.14 6.44
C ILE A 60 -5.72 6.38 6.08
N SER A 61 -6.08 7.20 7.07
CA SER A 61 -6.80 8.46 6.82
C SER A 61 -5.89 9.50 6.16
N ARG A 62 -6.50 10.48 5.50
CA ARG A 62 -5.76 11.59 4.88
C ARG A 62 -4.93 12.36 5.91
N GLU A 63 -5.51 12.66 7.06
CA GLU A 63 -4.86 13.40 8.16
C GLU A 63 -3.67 12.61 8.70
N THR A 64 -3.83 11.29 8.86
CA THR A 64 -2.77 10.40 9.33
C THR A 64 -1.62 10.35 8.33
N LEU A 65 -1.92 10.21 7.03
CA LEU A 65 -0.90 10.22 5.98
C LEU A 65 -0.15 11.55 5.95
N LEU A 66 -0.85 12.68 5.96
CA LEU A 66 -0.24 14.01 5.95
C LEU A 66 0.65 14.23 7.17
N SER A 67 0.22 13.77 8.35
CA SER A 67 1.02 13.83 9.58
C SER A 67 2.29 12.97 9.49
N ALA A 68 2.20 11.80 8.84
CA ALA A 68 3.34 10.91 8.64
C ALA A 68 4.35 11.47 7.61
N LEU A 69 3.87 12.16 6.57
CA LEU A 69 4.72 12.80 5.54
C LEU A 69 5.43 14.06 6.07
N ASN A 70 4.81 14.77 7.01
CA ASN A 70 5.36 15.97 7.64
C ASN A 70 5.56 15.75 9.15
N PRO A 71 6.56 14.96 9.58
CA PRO A 71 6.76 14.64 10.99
C PRO A 71 7.14 15.86 11.86
N LYS A 72 7.40 17.03 11.26
CA LYS A 72 7.75 18.28 11.94
C LYS A 72 6.52 19.17 12.16
N GLY A 73 5.65 18.72 13.06
CA GLY A 73 4.66 19.54 13.78
C GLY A 73 4.89 19.56 15.30
N LYS A 74 6.06 19.08 15.76
CA LYS A 74 6.57 19.27 17.12
C LYS A 74 7.66 20.37 17.07
N THR A 75 7.24 21.62 16.94
CA THR A 75 8.00 22.77 17.41
C THR A 75 7.64 23.05 18.85
#